data_AF-G0ZJ09-F1
#
_entry.id   AF-G0ZJ09-F1
#
_cell.length_a   1.000
_cell.length_b   1.000
_cell.length_c   1.000
_cell.angle_alpha   90.00
_cell.angle_beta   90.00
_cell.angle_gamma   90.00
#
_symmetry.space_group_name_H-M   'P 1'
#
loop_
_entity.id
_entity.type
_entity.pdbx_description
1 polymer ?
#
loop_
_entity_poly.entity_id
_entity_poly.type
_entity_poly.pdbx_seq_one_letter_code
_entity_poly.pdbx_strand_id
1 'polypeptide(L)' 'LGDRLSSKGFDKAYVVLGQFLVLKKNKELFMDWLKDTAGANVKQARDCHQCLSDWCEEFL' A
#
# COMPACT_ATOMS: atom_id res chain seq x y z
N LEU A 1 -1.41 10.47 -5.95
CA LEU A 1 -1.40 9.03 -5.61
C LEU A 1 -2.81 8.53 -5.32
N GLY A 2 -3.53 9.20 -4.40
CA GLY A 2 -4.91 8.91 -4.05
C GLY A 2 -5.86 8.74 -5.25
N ASP A 3 -5.98 9.74 -6.12
CA ASP A 3 -6.93 9.65 -7.25
C ASP A 3 -6.66 8.46 -8.20
N ARG A 4 -5.39 8.07 -8.37
CA ARG A 4 -4.99 6.92 -9.21
C ARG A 4 -5.29 5.58 -8.54
N LEU A 5 -5.24 5.55 -7.21
CA LEU A 5 -5.65 4.39 -6.42
C LEU A 5 -7.18 4.28 -6.44
N SER A 6 -7.88 5.38 -6.18
CA SER A 6 -9.34 5.45 -6.22
C SER A 6 -9.89 5.05 -7.59
N SER A 7 -9.28 5.49 -8.70
CA SER A 7 -9.72 5.10 -10.04
C SER A 7 -9.51 3.61 -10.35
N LYS A 8 -8.66 2.92 -9.57
CA LYS A 8 -8.42 1.47 -9.63
C LYS A 8 -9.21 0.69 -8.56
N GLY A 9 -10.15 1.33 -7.86
CA GLY A 9 -10.97 0.70 -6.84
C GLY A 9 -10.36 0.68 -5.44
N PHE A 10 -9.21 1.32 -5.23
CA PHE A 10 -8.59 1.52 -3.92
C PHE A 10 -9.00 2.88 -3.34
N ASP A 11 -10.31 3.07 -3.15
CA ASP A 11 -10.93 4.32 -2.72
C ASP A 11 -10.86 4.56 -1.19
N LYS A 12 -10.54 3.53 -0.41
CA LYS A 12 -10.38 3.57 1.04
C LYS A 12 -9.08 2.92 1.51
N ALA A 13 -8.54 3.40 2.63
CA ALA A 13 -7.29 2.90 3.21
C ALA A 13 -7.36 1.39 3.54
N TYR A 14 -8.50 0.88 4.02
CA TYR A 14 -8.65 -0.54 4.32
C TYR A 14 -8.56 -1.44 3.08
N VAL A 15 -8.85 -0.94 1.88
CA VAL A 15 -8.70 -1.70 0.63
C VAL A 15 -7.21 -1.88 0.30
N VAL A 16 -6.41 -0.83 0.49
CA VAL A 16 -4.95 -0.88 0.35
C VAL A 16 -4.32 -1.77 1.42
N LEU A 17 -4.83 -1.71 2.66
CA LEU A 17 -4.45 -2.63 3.73
C LEU A 17 -4.77 -4.08 3.35
N GLY A 18 -5.93 -4.35 2.76
CA GLY A 18 -6.29 -5.68 2.26
C GLY A 18 -5.26 -6.21 1.25
N GLN A 19 -4.86 -5.38 0.29
CA GLN A 19 -3.80 -5.73 -0.67
C GLN A 19 -2.44 -5.97 0.00
N PHE A 20 -2.07 -5.14 0.98
CA PHE A 20 -0.86 -5.33 1.78
C PHE A 20 -0.84 -6.68 2.51
N LEU A 21 -1.99 -7.10 3.06
CA LEU A 21 -2.15 -8.39 3.73
C LEU A 21 -2.13 -9.58 2.75
N VAL A 22 -2.72 -9.44 1.56
CA VAL A 22 -2.64 -10.45 0.49
C VAL A 22 -1.19 -10.71 0.08
N LEU A 23 -0.37 -9.66 0.04
CA LEU A 23 1.07 -9.74 -0.23
C LEU A 23 1.89 -10.19 0.99
N LYS A 24 1.23 -10.69 2.06
CA LYS A 24 1.86 -11.18 3.30
C LYS A 24 2.79 -10.16 3.94
N LYS A 25 2.43 -8.87 3.88
CA LYS A 25 3.25 -7.76 4.38
C LYS A 25 4.66 -7.70 3.74
N ASN A 26 4.85 -8.31 2.57
CA ASN A 26 6.14 -8.30 1.89
C ASN A 26 6.43 -6.91 1.32
N LYS A 27 7.56 -6.35 1.76
CA LYS A 27 7.94 -4.98 1.42
C LYS A 27 8.19 -4.74 -0.05
N GLU A 28 8.98 -5.59 -0.68
CA GLU A 28 9.36 -5.43 -2.09
C GLU A 28 8.14 -5.60 -2.98
N LEU A 29 7.35 -6.66 -2.78
CA LEU A 29 6.14 -6.91 -3.55
C LEU A 29 5.10 -5.79 -3.41
N PHE A 30 4.92 -5.25 -2.20
CA PHE A 30 3.99 -4.15 -1.99
C PHE A 30 4.48 -2.86 -2.63
N MET A 31 5.77 -2.55 -2.52
CA MET A 31 6.34 -1.35 -3.14
C MET A 31 6.25 -1.40 -4.66
N ASP A 32 6.57 -2.54 -5.26
CA ASP A 32 6.44 -2.77 -6.70
C ASP A 32 4.98 -2.68 -7.15
N TRP A 33 4.07 -3.32 -6.41
CA TRP A 33 2.64 -3.21 -6.66
C TRP A 33 2.15 -1.76 -6.64
N LEU A 34 2.55 -0.96 -5.63
CA LEU A 34 2.10 0.43 -5.51
C LEU A 34 2.68 1.31 -6.62
N LYS A 35 3.90 1.00 -7.07
CA LYS A 35 4.53 1.65 -8.22
C LYS A 35 3.79 1.33 -9.52
N ASP A 36 3.46 0.07 -9.78
CA ASP A 36 2.76 -0.35 -11.00
C ASP A 36 1.28 0.10 -10.99
N THR A 37 0.68 0.11 -9.80
CA THR A 37 -0.74 0.47 -9.64
C THR A 37 -0.94 1.97 -9.66
N ALA A 38 -0.15 2.76 -8.95
CA ALA A 38 -0.41 4.20 -8.76
C ALA A 38 0.70 5.11 -9.32
N GLY A 39 1.76 4.55 -9.90
CA GLY A 39 2.95 5.30 -10.29
C GLY A 39 3.66 5.91 -9.08
N ALA A 40 3.64 5.22 -7.94
CA ALA A 40 4.32 5.67 -6.74
C ALA A 40 5.83 5.72 -6.96
N ASN A 41 6.49 6.78 -6.48
CA ASN A 41 7.94 6.79 -6.39
C ASN A 41 8.42 5.95 -5.19
N VAL A 42 9.73 5.67 -5.13
CA VAL A 42 10.33 4.82 -4.08
C VAL A 42 10.03 5.34 -2.68
N LYS A 43 10.06 6.66 -2.47
CA LYS A 43 9.78 7.27 -1.17
C LYS A 43 8.31 7.06 -0.78
N GLN A 44 7.36 7.37 -1.66
CA GLN A 44 5.93 7.18 -1.42
C GLN A 44 5.58 5.72 -1.11
N ALA A 45 6.18 4.78 -1.85
CA ALA A 45 5.96 3.36 -1.64
C ALA A 45 6.51 2.88 -0.29
N ARG A 46 7.72 3.34 0.08
CA ARG A 46 8.33 3.03 1.37
C ARG A 46 7.54 3.62 2.54
N ASP A 47 7.13 4.88 2.45
CA ASP A 47 6.40 5.58 3.50
C ASP A 47 5.02 4.93 3.70
N CYS A 48 4.34 4.55 2.61
CA CYS A 48 3.06 3.84 2.67
C CYS A 48 3.19 2.44 3.30
N HIS A 49 4.22 1.67 2.89
CA HIS A 49 4.51 0.37 3.50
C HIS A 49 4.75 0.49 5.01
N GLN A 50 5.61 1.43 5.42
CA GLN A 50 5.96 1.60 6.83
C GLN A 50 4.71 1.91 7.65
N CYS A 51 3.88 2.85 7.20
CA CYS A 51 2.65 3.20 7.89
C CYS A 51 1.69 2.01 8.05
N LEU A 52 1.52 1.17 7.03
CA LEU A 52 0.69 -0.03 7.12
C LEU A 52 1.30 -1.11 8.01
N SER A 53 2.63 -1.24 8.02
CA SER A 53 3.35 -2.15 8.90
C SER A 53 3.16 -1.75 10.36
N ASP A 54 3.42 -0.49 10.69
CA ASP A 54 3.26 0.07 12.04
C ASP A 54 1.81 -0.08 12.51
N TRP A 55 0.84 0.23 11.65
CA TRP A 55 -0.57 0.05 11.97
C TRP A 55 -0.92 -1.41 12.24
N CYS A 56 -0.37 -2.35 11.47
CA CYS A 56 -0.58 -3.77 11.76
C CYS A 56 0.09 -4.22 13.06
N GLU A 57 1.27 -3.70 13.39
CA GLU A 57 1.96 -4.05 14.64
C GLU A 57 1.19 -3.58 15.89
N GLU A 58 0.53 -2.41 15.80
CA GLU A 58 -0.22 -1.84 16.92
C GLU A 58 -1.66 -2.38 17.04
N PHE A 59 -2.30 -2.74 15.93
CA PHE A 59 -3.76 -2.99 15.90
C PHE A 59 -4.20 -4.35 15.34
N LEU A 60 -3.28 -5.21 14.86
CA LEU A 60 -3.60 -6.51 14.26
C LEU A 60 -2.76 -7.67 14.82
#